data_AF-A0A940QLT8-F1
#
_entry.id   AF-A0A940QLT8-F1
#
_cell.length_a   1.000
_cell.length_b   1.000
_cell.length_c   1.000
_cell.angle_alpha   90.00
_cell.angle_beta   90.00
_cell.angle_gamma   90.00
#
_symmetry.space_group_name_H-M   'P 1'
#
loop_
_entity.id
_entity.type
_entity.pdbx_description
1 polymer ?
#
loop_
_entity_poly.entity_id
_entity_poly.type
_entity_poly.pdbx_seq_one_letter_code
_entity_poly.pdbx_strand_id
1 'polypeptide(L)'
;MKTKQLEAMLDVSDGFNENIVAENPPAELYNILSALMKEKKVTRAELIRRLNVDRNYGYQLLNGTRIPTRENIIRIALLLRLTVDQLQQLLRAAGKSALYVRDIPDAKAYYALTHDMDYDDALLFIWGNED
;
A
#
# COMPACT_ATOMS: atom_id res chain seq x y z
N MET A 1 10.32 13.63 3.13
CA MET A 1 10.70 15.07 3.14
C MET A 1 9.53 15.88 3.72
N LYS A 2 9.73 17.09 4.27
CA LYS A 2 8.58 17.93 4.69
C LYS A 2 7.82 18.39 3.44
N THR A 3 6.48 18.39 3.45
CA THR A 3 5.61 18.87 2.36
C THR A 3 6.09 20.20 1.77
N LYS A 4 6.50 21.13 2.64
CA LYS A 4 7.04 22.45 2.27
C LYS A 4 8.32 22.43 1.42
N GLN A 5 9.17 21.42 1.56
CA GLN A 5 10.38 21.32 0.74
C GLN A 5 10.06 20.76 -0.65
N LEU A 6 9.04 19.92 -0.76
CA LEU A 6 8.57 19.34 -2.02
C LEU A 6 7.90 20.41 -2.87
N GLU A 7 7.04 21.22 -2.23
CA GLU A 7 6.43 22.42 -2.82
C GLU A 7 7.52 23.37 -3.37
N ALA A 8 8.55 23.68 -2.58
CA ALA A 8 9.65 24.54 -3.01
C ALA A 8 10.46 23.96 -4.17
N MET A 9 10.63 22.64 -4.26
CA MET A 9 11.34 22.00 -5.37
C MET A 9 10.51 21.98 -6.66
N LEU A 10 9.19 21.86 -6.55
CA LEU A 10 8.26 21.93 -7.68
C LEU A 10 8.17 23.37 -8.25
N ASP A 11 8.27 24.38 -7.39
CA ASP A 11 8.29 25.80 -7.80
C ASP A 11 9.60 26.23 -8.49
N VAL A 12 10.71 25.53 -8.23
CA VAL A 12 12.05 25.88 -8.75
C VAL A 12 12.37 25.20 -10.09
N SER A 13 11.70 24.09 -10.42
CA SER A 13 11.84 23.47 -11.74
C SER A 13 11.01 24.22 -12.79
N ASP A 14 11.58 24.51 -13.96
CA ASP A 14 10.93 25.13 -15.15
C ASP A 14 9.75 24.31 -15.74
N GLY A 15 9.16 23.39 -14.97
CA GLY A 15 8.01 22.56 -15.30
C GLY A 15 7.72 21.52 -14.21
N PHE A 16 6.49 20.99 -14.19
CA PHE A 16 6.12 19.91 -13.28
C PHE A 16 6.96 18.65 -13.56
N ASN A 17 7.86 18.30 -12.65
CA ASN A 17 8.68 17.11 -12.78
C ASN A 17 8.06 15.93 -12.00
N GLU A 18 7.36 15.06 -12.73
CA GLU A 18 6.73 13.85 -12.19
C GLU A 18 7.71 12.94 -11.44
N ASN A 19 8.98 12.92 -11.83
CA ASN A 19 9.99 12.06 -11.20
C ASN A 19 10.28 12.51 -9.76
N ILE A 20 10.23 13.82 -9.46
CA ILE A 20 10.45 14.35 -8.10
C ILE A 20 9.34 13.89 -7.15
N VAL A 21 8.10 13.83 -7.65
CA VAL A 21 6.93 13.34 -6.88
C VAL A 21 7.01 11.82 -6.70
N ALA A 22 7.42 11.10 -7.74
CA ALA A 22 7.57 9.63 -7.70
C ALA A 22 8.69 9.18 -6.74
N GLU A 23 9.80 9.93 -6.68
CA GLU A 23 10.94 9.65 -5.79
C GLU A 23 10.70 10.06 -4.34
N ASN A 24 9.66 10.84 -4.06
CA ASN A 24 9.34 11.35 -2.73
C ASN A 24 7.86 11.10 -2.40
N PRO A 25 7.52 9.84 -2.03
CA PRO A 25 6.18 9.45 -1.69
C PRO A 25 5.55 10.39 -0.65
N PRO A 26 4.23 10.64 -0.72
CA PRO A 26 3.55 11.41 0.30
C PRO A 26 3.74 10.76 1.66
N ALA A 27 4.24 11.55 2.63
CA ALA A 27 4.42 11.11 4.02
C ALA A 27 3.13 10.52 4.62
N GLU A 28 1.97 10.90 4.08
CA GLU A 28 0.66 10.41 4.48
C GLU A 28 0.51 8.89 4.39
N LEU A 29 0.96 8.24 3.30
CA LEU A 29 0.87 6.78 3.15
C LEU A 29 1.66 6.05 4.25
N TYR A 30 2.92 6.45 4.44
CA TYR A 30 3.78 5.86 5.46
C TYR A 30 3.21 6.07 6.88
N ASN A 31 2.69 7.27 7.16
CA ASN A 31 2.11 7.60 8.46
C ASN A 31 0.85 6.76 8.73
N ILE A 32 -0.05 6.62 7.74
CA ILE A 32 -1.25 5.78 7.84
C ILE A 32 -0.84 4.32 8.05
N LEU A 33 0.05 3.78 7.21
CA LEU A 33 0.49 2.39 7.32
C LEU A 33 1.14 2.11 8.66
N SER A 34 2.01 3.00 9.15
CA SER A 34 2.66 2.87 10.45
C SER A 34 1.66 2.89 11.61
N ALA A 35 0.63 3.75 11.53
CA ALA A 35 -0.43 3.80 12.53
C ALA A 35 -1.26 2.50 12.54
N LEU A 36 -1.64 1.99 11.37
CA LEU A 36 -2.37 0.74 11.22
C LEU A 36 -1.55 -0.46 11.72
N MET A 37 -0.27 -0.54 11.37
CA MET A 37 0.61 -1.60 11.89
C MET A 37 0.71 -1.58 13.41
N LYS A 38 0.79 -0.39 14.02
CA LYS A 38 0.80 -0.23 15.48
C LYS A 38 -0.52 -0.68 16.11
N GLU A 39 -1.66 -0.31 15.52
CA GLU A 39 -3.00 -0.74 15.96
C GLU A 39 -3.13 -2.28 15.91
N LYS A 40 -2.70 -2.89 14.81
CA LYS A 40 -2.76 -4.34 14.58
C LYS A 40 -1.62 -5.12 15.25
N LYS A 41 -0.70 -4.44 15.92
CA LYS A 41 0.47 -5.01 16.61
C LYS A 41 1.39 -5.84 15.69
N VAL A 42 1.48 -5.47 14.42
CA VAL A 42 2.34 -6.15 13.44
C VAL A 42 3.66 -5.41 13.32
N THR A 43 4.77 -6.13 13.46
CA THR A 43 6.11 -5.53 13.37
C THR A 43 6.53 -5.33 11.92
N ARG A 44 7.49 -4.42 11.68
CA ARG A 44 8.09 -4.21 10.35
C ARG A 44 8.71 -5.48 9.78
N ALA A 45 9.47 -6.21 10.60
CA ALA A 45 10.10 -7.46 10.19
C ALA A 45 9.06 -8.53 9.84
N GLU A 46 8.00 -8.63 10.64
CA GLU A 46 6.89 -9.55 10.38
C GLU A 46 6.17 -9.23 9.08
N LEU A 47 5.82 -7.96 8.85
CA LEU A 47 5.16 -7.53 7.61
C LEU A 47 6.01 -7.91 6.40
N ILE A 48 7.30 -7.56 6.40
CA ILE A 48 8.22 -7.85 5.27
C ILE A 48 8.30 -9.35 5.02
N ARG A 49 8.44 -10.15 6.09
CA ARG A 49 8.52 -11.61 6.00
C ARG A 49 7.24 -12.21 5.41
N ARG A 50 6.06 -11.79 5.89
CA ARG A 50 4.76 -12.31 5.44
C ARG A 50 4.35 -11.80 4.06
N LEU A 51 4.77 -10.59 3.69
CA LEU A 51 4.57 -10.07 2.33
C LEU A 51 5.48 -10.77 1.31
N ASN A 52 6.49 -11.52 1.77
CA ASN A 52 7.43 -12.26 0.94
C ASN A 52 8.09 -11.36 -0.14
N VAL A 53 8.55 -10.19 0.28
CA VAL A 53 9.27 -9.24 -0.57
C VAL A 53 10.74 -9.17 -0.14
N ASP A 54 11.59 -8.72 -1.06
CA ASP A 54 12.98 -8.42 -0.72
C ASP A 54 13.06 -7.45 0.48
N ARG A 55 14.04 -7.71 1.36
CA ARG A 55 14.19 -6.96 2.61
C ARG A 55 14.43 -5.48 2.35
N ASN A 56 15.27 -5.11 1.40
CA ASN A 56 15.54 -3.71 1.08
C ASN A 56 14.29 -3.03 0.55
N TYR A 57 13.57 -3.67 -0.39
CA TYR A 57 12.30 -3.15 -0.88
C TYR A 57 11.28 -2.93 0.27
N GLY A 58 11.14 -3.92 1.15
CA GLY A 58 10.24 -3.87 2.30
C GLY A 58 10.55 -2.71 3.26
N TYR A 59 11.83 -2.45 3.55
CA TYR A 59 12.21 -1.30 4.36
C TYR A 59 12.00 0.04 3.64
N GLN A 60 12.25 0.11 2.33
CA GLN A 60 12.00 1.32 1.54
C GLN A 60 10.51 1.69 1.52
N LEU A 61 9.63 0.69 1.33
CA LEU A 61 8.18 0.85 1.45
C LEU A 61 7.81 1.39 2.83
N LEU A 62 8.30 0.73 3.88
CA LEU A 62 8.02 1.10 5.27
C LEU A 62 8.75 2.35 5.76
N ASN A 63 9.62 2.96 4.96
CA ASN A 63 10.21 4.27 5.26
C ASN A 63 9.60 5.38 4.40
N GLY A 64 8.64 5.06 3.53
CA GLY A 64 8.05 6.01 2.60
C GLY A 64 9.05 6.50 1.55
N THR A 65 10.08 5.71 1.20
CA THR A 65 11.01 6.02 0.11
C THR A 65 10.67 5.25 -1.18
N ARG A 66 9.68 4.36 -1.14
CA ARG A 66 9.16 3.63 -2.30
C ARG A 66 7.65 3.52 -2.21
N ILE A 67 6.95 3.87 -3.29
CA ILE A 67 5.49 3.68 -3.39
C ILE A 67 5.22 2.18 -3.65
N PRO A 68 4.39 1.51 -2.83
CA PRO A 68 3.99 0.13 -3.08
C PRO A 68 3.16 0.01 -4.36
N THR A 69 3.24 -1.16 -5.01
CA THR A 69 2.31 -1.51 -6.08
C THR A 69 0.89 -1.65 -5.51
N ARG A 70 -0.10 -1.53 -6.39
CA ARG A 70 -1.50 -1.70 -6.02
C ARG A 70 -1.76 -3.08 -5.38
N GLU A 71 -1.18 -4.11 -5.97
CA GLU A 71 -1.21 -5.48 -5.44
C GLU A 71 -0.61 -5.55 -4.03
N ASN A 72 0.56 -4.96 -3.80
CA ASN A 72 1.18 -4.94 -2.46
C ASN A 72 0.33 -4.19 -1.44
N ILE A 73 -0.39 -3.14 -1.83
CA ILE A 73 -1.33 -2.45 -0.94
C ILE A 73 -2.48 -3.39 -0.53
N ILE A 74 -3.05 -4.13 -1.48
CA ILE A 74 -4.11 -5.12 -1.21
C ILE A 74 -3.58 -6.24 -0.31
N ARG A 75 -2.39 -6.78 -0.60
CA ARG A 75 -1.75 -7.81 0.22
C ARG A 75 -1.47 -7.33 1.65
N ILE A 76 -0.98 -6.10 1.81
CA ILE A 76 -0.81 -5.47 3.13
C ILE A 76 -2.16 -5.36 3.86
N ALA A 77 -3.22 -4.95 3.16
CA ALA A 77 -4.54 -4.82 3.76
C ALA A 77 -5.10 -6.16 4.25
N LEU A 78 -4.93 -7.23 3.47
CA LEU A 78 -5.31 -8.59 3.86
C LEU A 78 -4.51 -9.07 5.08
N LEU A 79 -3.19 -8.89 5.04
CA LEU A 79 -2.29 -9.31 6.11
C LEU A 79 -2.61 -8.62 7.44
N LEU A 80 -2.88 -7.32 7.40
CA LEU A 80 -3.23 -6.50 8.56
C LEU A 80 -4.71 -6.61 8.96
N ARG A 81 -5.53 -7.37 8.21
CA ARG A 81 -6.99 -7.48 8.41
C ARG A 81 -7.65 -6.10 8.50
N LEU A 82 -7.38 -5.27 7.50
CA LEU A 82 -7.94 -3.92 7.41
C LEU A 82 -9.40 -3.96 7.01
N THR A 83 -10.13 -2.90 7.34
CA THR A 83 -11.44 -2.67 6.73
C THR A 83 -11.29 -2.20 5.28
N VAL A 84 -12.36 -2.31 4.49
CA VAL A 84 -12.38 -1.79 3.11
C VAL A 84 -12.07 -0.28 3.09
N ASP A 85 -12.58 0.49 4.06
CA ASP A 85 -12.30 1.93 4.16
C ASP A 85 -10.82 2.21 4.40
N GLN A 86 -10.16 1.43 5.26
CA GLN A 86 -8.72 1.54 5.52
C GLN A 86 -7.89 1.17 4.28
N LEU A 87 -8.30 0.14 3.52
CA LEU A 87 -7.66 -0.17 2.22
C LEU A 87 -7.84 0.97 1.22
N GLN A 88 -9.06 1.52 1.08
CA GLN A 88 -9.31 2.65 0.19
C GLN A 88 -8.49 3.89 0.58
N GLN A 89 -8.32 4.12 1.89
CA GLN A 89 -7.46 5.17 2.41
C GLN A 89 -6.00 4.97 1.99
N LEU A 90 -5.47 3.74 2.11
CA LEU A 90 -4.11 3.41 1.66
C LEU A 90 -3.94 3.55 0.14
N LEU A 91 -4.91 3.11 -0.65
CA LEU A 91 -4.88 3.26 -2.12
C LEU A 91 -4.83 4.73 -2.52
N ARG A 92 -5.68 5.57 -1.92
CA ARG A 92 -5.69 7.02 -2.16
C ARG A 92 -4.38 7.66 -1.76
N ALA A 93 -3.87 7.36 -0.57
CA ALA A 93 -2.60 7.91 -0.08
C ALA A 93 -1.40 7.47 -0.95
N ALA A 94 -1.49 6.33 -1.61
CA ALA A 94 -0.48 5.84 -2.56
C ALA A 94 -0.68 6.35 -4.01
N GLY A 95 -1.67 7.21 -4.26
CA GLY A 95 -2.02 7.67 -5.60
C GLY A 95 -2.50 6.55 -6.52
N LYS A 96 -3.11 5.50 -5.97
CA LYS A 96 -3.67 4.36 -6.73
C LYS A 96 -5.18 4.50 -6.87
N SER A 97 -5.71 3.93 -7.94
CA SER A 97 -7.15 3.82 -8.14
C SER A 97 -7.79 3.05 -6.99
N ALA A 98 -8.98 3.50 -6.60
CA ALA A 98 -9.83 2.80 -5.64
C ALA A 98 -10.12 1.36 -6.11
N LEU A 99 -10.57 0.50 -5.19
CA LEU A 99 -11.13 -0.79 -5.58
C LEU A 99 -12.31 -0.57 -6.54
N TYR A 100 -12.32 -1.33 -7.63
CA TYR A 100 -13.32 -1.26 -8.68
C TYR A 100 -14.06 -2.60 -8.77
N VAL A 101 -15.36 -2.56 -8.47
CA VAL A 101 -16.19 -3.78 -8.35
C VAL A 101 -16.27 -4.61 -9.65
N ARG A 102 -16.01 -4.01 -10.82
CA ARG A 102 -16.00 -4.76 -12.09
C ARG A 102 -14.65 -5.38 -12.43
N ASP A 103 -13.60 -5.08 -11.66
CA ASP A 103 -12.33 -5.78 -11.74
C ASP A 103 -12.38 -7.02 -10.84
N ILE A 104 -12.07 -8.20 -11.40
CA ILE A 104 -12.24 -9.48 -10.70
C ILE A 104 -11.33 -9.56 -9.46
N PRO A 105 -10.01 -9.26 -9.55
CA PRO A 105 -9.15 -9.22 -8.37
C PRO A 105 -9.65 -8.29 -7.27
N ASP A 106 -10.18 -7.13 -7.63
CA ASP A 106 -10.74 -6.17 -6.67
C ASP A 106 -12.00 -6.67 -5.98
N ALA A 107 -12.92 -7.26 -6.74
CA ALA A 107 -14.13 -7.85 -6.20
C ALA A 107 -13.79 -8.99 -5.22
N LYS A 108 -12.79 -9.81 -5.56
CA LYS A 108 -12.28 -10.86 -4.69
C LYS A 108 -11.59 -10.30 -3.44
N ALA A 109 -10.79 -9.25 -3.58
CA ALA A 109 -10.15 -8.58 -2.44
C ALA A 109 -11.18 -7.98 -1.47
N TYR A 110 -12.22 -7.34 -2.00
CA TYR A 110 -13.35 -6.85 -1.21
C TYR A 110 -14.03 -7.98 -0.45
N TYR A 111 -14.32 -9.10 -1.13
CA TYR A 111 -14.94 -10.27 -0.51
C TYR A 111 -14.07 -10.84 0.62
N ALA A 112 -12.77 -11.04 0.36
CA ALA A 112 -11.83 -11.60 1.34
C ALA A 112 -11.73 -10.75 2.62
N LEU A 113 -11.68 -9.42 2.48
CA LEU A 113 -11.63 -8.50 3.63
C LEU A 113 -12.92 -8.49 4.44
N THR A 114 -14.08 -8.59 3.78
CA THR A 114 -15.39 -8.54 4.45
C THR A 114 -15.79 -9.85 5.12
N HIS A 115 -15.10 -10.95 4.81
CA HIS A 115 -15.35 -12.29 5.37
C HIS A 115 -14.20 -12.80 6.24
N ASP A 116 -13.27 -11.92 6.66
CA ASP A 116 -12.13 -12.26 7.52
C ASP A 116 -11.31 -13.47 7.04
N MET A 117 -11.17 -13.61 5.72
CA MET A 117 -10.44 -14.70 5.10
C MET A 117 -8.97 -14.70 5.57
N ASP A 118 -8.40 -15.89 5.81
CA ASP A 118 -6.99 -15.97 6.16
C ASP A 118 -6.12 -15.39 5.04
N TYR A 119 -4.97 -14.82 5.40
CA TYR A 119 -4.10 -14.15 4.44
C TYR A 119 -3.67 -15.08 3.30
N ASP A 120 -3.20 -16.29 3.60
CA ASP A 120 -2.66 -17.19 2.57
C ASP A 120 -3.80 -17.72 1.67
N ASP A 121 -4.96 -18.02 2.26
CA ASP A 121 -6.17 -18.40 1.53
C ASP A 121 -6.67 -17.26 0.63
N ALA A 122 -6.62 -16.02 1.10
CA ALA A 122 -7.01 -14.85 0.33
C ALA A 122 -6.08 -14.61 -0.86
N LEU A 123 -4.76 -14.81 -0.71
CA LEU A 123 -3.83 -14.72 -1.84
C LEU A 123 -4.18 -15.74 -2.93
N LEU A 124 -4.42 -17.00 -2.53
CA LEU A 124 -4.80 -18.06 -3.45
C LEU A 124 -6.17 -17.79 -4.10
N PHE A 125 -7.14 -17.30 -3.33
CA PHE A 125 -8.47 -16.97 -3.85
C PHE A 125 -8.40 -15.88 -4.91
N ILE A 126 -7.65 -14.80 -4.65
CA ILE A 126 -7.55 -13.63 -5.53
C ILE A 126 -6.73 -13.96 -6.78
N TRP A 127 -5.51 -14.49 -6.61
CA TRP A 127 -4.50 -14.63 -7.67
C TRP A 127 -4.10 -16.07 -8.00
N GLY A 128 -4.56 -17.06 -7.23
CA GLY A 128 -4.15 -18.45 -7.41
C GLY A 128 -4.88 -19.24 -8.50
N ASN A 129 -5.80 -18.60 -9.23
CA ASN A 129 -6.49 -19.22 -10.36
C ASN A 129 -6.02 -18.52 -11.64
N GLU A 130 -4.80 -18.82 -12.05
CA GLU A 130 -4.33 -18.61 -13.42
C GLU A 130 -4.29 -19.99 -14.08
N ASP A 131 -5.33 -20.32 -14.84
CA ASP A 131 -5.29 -21.36 -15.88
C ASP A 131 -4.98 -20.69 -17.23
#